data_AF-X1H0M8-F1
#
_entry.id   AF-X1H0M8-F1
#
_cell.length_a   1.000
_cell.length_b   1.000
_cell.length_c   1.000
_cell.angle_alpha   90.00
_cell.angle_beta   90.00
_cell.angle_gamma   90.00
#
_symmetry.space_group_name_H-M   'P 1'
#
loop_
_entity.id
_entity.type
_entity.pdbx_description
1 polymer ?
#
loop_
_entity_poly.entity_id
_entity_poly.type
_entity_poly.pdbx_seq_one_letter_code
_entity_poly.pdbx_strand_id
1 'polypeptide(L)'
;MPVIKLILDGDNAFSDLQGREESDIIHRTGPFTVAALVGGMKSGHPSLAIRIDLPDNKVLLQETSVAAWLAVARAIEVKFRHRLNKQKEVEHATDPGED
;
A
#
# COMPACT_ATOMS: atom_id res chain seq x y z
N MET A 1 2.87 -5.86 -19.42
CA MET A 1 2.10 -6.30 -18.25
C MET A 1 2.57 -5.45 -17.08
N PRO A 2 1.68 -4.79 -16.31
CA PRO A 2 2.10 -4.05 -15.12
C PRO A 2 2.79 -4.99 -14.14
N VAL A 3 3.89 -4.55 -13.53
CA VAL A 3 4.71 -5.32 -12.58
C VAL A 3 4.67 -4.62 -11.24
N ILE A 4 4.40 -5.36 -10.16
CA ILE A 4 4.55 -4.85 -8.80
C ILE A 4 5.85 -5.39 -8.22
N LYS A 5 6.78 -4.50 -7.89
CA LYS A 5 8.00 -4.85 -7.16
C LYS A 5 7.71 -4.76 -5.66
N LEU A 6 7.74 -5.89 -4.97
CA LEU A 6 7.53 -5.99 -3.52
C LEU A 6 8.85 -6.25 -2.80
N ILE A 7 9.16 -5.41 -1.80
CA ILE A 7 10.27 -5.61 -0.87
C ILE A 7 9.65 -5.79 0.53
N LEU A 8 9.74 -6.99 1.09
CA LEU A 8 9.06 -7.35 2.36
C LEU A 8 9.78 -6.83 3.60
N ASP A 9 11.11 -6.72 3.53
CA ASP A 9 11.95 -6.13 4.56
C ASP A 9 12.36 -4.73 4.06
N GLY A 10 11.46 -3.77 4.29
CA GLY A 10 11.45 -2.45 3.64
C GLY A 10 12.49 -1.45 4.15
N ASP A 11 13.26 -1.81 5.18
CA ASP A 11 14.30 -0.94 5.73
C ASP A 11 15.35 -0.67 4.64
N ASN A 12 15.53 0.61 4.28
CA ASN A 12 16.36 1.05 3.15
C ASN A 12 15.91 0.59 1.74
N ALA A 13 14.65 0.17 1.56
CA ALA A 13 14.12 -0.28 0.26
C ALA A 13 14.16 0.80 -0.84
N PHE A 14 14.22 2.06 -0.44
CA PHE A 14 14.29 3.23 -1.32
C PHE A 14 15.58 4.03 -1.06
N SER A 15 16.72 3.32 -1.05
CA SER A 15 18.03 3.95 -0.81
C SER A 15 18.40 4.99 -1.87
N ASP A 16 17.80 4.92 -3.06
CA ASP A 16 17.90 5.93 -4.11
C ASP A 16 17.26 7.29 -3.76
N LEU A 17 16.46 7.32 -2.68
CA LEU A 17 15.92 8.55 -2.11
C LEU A 17 16.80 9.11 -0.97
N GLN A 18 17.85 8.40 -0.54
CA GLN A 18 18.75 8.91 0.49
C GLN A 18 19.51 10.15 -0.04
N GLY A 19 19.50 11.23 0.75
CA GLY A 19 20.15 12.50 0.38
C GLY A 19 19.33 13.40 -0.53
N ARG A 20 18.09 13.02 -0.88
CA ARG A 20 17.12 13.95 -1.49
C ARG A 20 16.51 14.85 -0.44
N GLU A 21 16.16 16.06 -0.84
CA GLU A 21 15.46 17.01 0.04
C GLU A 21 14.00 16.56 0.20
N GLU A 22 13.37 16.85 1.35
CA GLU A 22 11.95 16.48 1.57
C GLU A 22 11.04 17.12 0.49
N SER A 23 11.44 18.28 -0.05
CA SER A 23 10.75 18.95 -1.16
C SER A 23 10.69 18.13 -2.46
N ASP A 24 11.54 17.11 -2.61
CA ASP A 24 11.53 16.22 -3.77
C ASP A 24 10.45 15.12 -3.65
N ILE A 25 9.81 14.98 -2.47
CA ILE A 25 8.79 13.97 -2.20
C ILE A 25 7.40 14.59 -2.40
N ILE A 26 6.77 14.28 -3.53
CA ILE A 26 5.48 14.87 -3.94
C ILE A 26 4.30 14.32 -3.13
N HIS A 27 4.38 13.06 -2.68
CA HIS A 27 3.35 12.43 -1.86
C HIS A 27 3.96 11.36 -0.95
N ARG A 28 3.97 11.62 0.36
CA ARG A 28 4.50 10.69 1.39
C ARG A 28 3.40 10.10 2.25
N THR A 29 2.53 10.98 2.74
CA THR A 29 1.39 10.68 3.60
C THR A 29 0.19 11.47 3.09
N GLY A 30 -1.00 10.90 3.18
CA GLY A 30 -2.20 11.51 2.64
C GLY A 30 -3.18 10.48 2.09
N PRO A 31 -4.42 10.89 1.84
CA PRO A 31 -5.42 10.01 1.25
C PRO A 31 -5.05 9.70 -0.19
N PHE A 32 -5.17 8.43 -0.56
CA PHE A 32 -5.21 7.99 -1.95
C PHE A 32 -6.44 7.12 -2.15
N THR A 33 -6.95 7.06 -3.38
CA THR A 33 -8.14 6.28 -3.71
C THR A 33 -7.75 5.03 -4.48
N VAL A 34 -8.39 3.92 -4.15
CA VAL A 34 -8.26 2.66 -4.89
C VAL A 34 -9.62 2.25 -5.44
N ALA A 35 -9.69 1.92 -6.72
CA ALA A 35 -10.91 1.45 -7.37
C ALA A 35 -10.65 0.14 -8.12
N ALA A 36 -11.49 -0.87 -7.89
CA ALA A 36 -11.49 -2.10 -8.67
C ALA A 36 -12.41 -1.95 -9.90
N LEU A 37 -11.89 -2.26 -11.07
CA LEU A 37 -12.60 -2.19 -12.34
C LEU A 37 -12.82 -3.60 -12.87
N VAL A 38 -14.07 -4.07 -12.86
CA VAL A 38 -14.44 -5.49 -13.14
C VAL A 38 -13.89 -6.00 -14.48
N GLY A 39 -13.85 -5.15 -15.51
CA GLY A 39 -13.31 -5.48 -16.84
C GLY A 39 -12.23 -4.51 -17.30
N GLY A 40 -11.42 -3.97 -16.39
CA GLY A 40 -10.48 -2.90 -16.72
C GLY A 40 -9.27 -3.32 -17.56
N MET A 41 -8.95 -4.61 -17.64
CA MET A 41 -7.87 -5.11 -18.51
C MET A 41 -8.36 -5.44 -19.93
N LYS A 42 -7.47 -5.33 -20.93
CA LYS A 42 -7.74 -5.78 -22.32
C LYS A 42 -8.18 -7.24 -22.42
N SER A 43 -7.81 -8.08 -21.46
CA SER A 43 -8.20 -9.49 -21.37
C SER A 43 -9.58 -9.71 -20.73
N GLY A 44 -10.31 -8.65 -20.37
CA GLY A 44 -11.59 -8.71 -19.64
C GLY A 44 -11.46 -9.03 -18.15
N HIS A 45 -10.25 -9.21 -17.63
CA HIS A 45 -10.01 -9.47 -16.21
C HIS A 45 -10.09 -8.16 -15.38
N PRO A 46 -10.36 -8.26 -14.08
CA PRO A 46 -10.38 -7.09 -13.21
C PRO A 46 -9.02 -6.38 -13.11
N SER A 47 -9.05 -5.06 -13.14
CA SER A 47 -7.90 -4.20 -12.81
C SER A 47 -8.16 -3.36 -11.57
N LEU A 48 -7.10 -2.76 -11.05
CA LEU A 48 -7.10 -1.91 -9.88
C LEU A 48 -6.43 -0.59 -10.25
N ALA A 49 -7.16 0.50 -10.08
CA ALA A 49 -6.68 1.87 -10.29
C ALA A 49 -6.34 2.50 -8.94
N ILE A 50 -5.15 3.09 -8.85
CA ILE A 50 -4.65 3.86 -7.71
C ILE A 50 -4.60 5.32 -8.15
N ARG A 51 -5.33 6.18 -7.45
CA ARG A 51 -5.40 7.62 -7.70
C ARG A 51 -4.74 8.39 -6.55
N ILE A 52 -3.81 9.26 -6.92
CA ILE A 52 -3.13 10.19 -6.01
C ILE A 52 -3.32 11.60 -6.56
N ASP A 53 -3.95 12.48 -5.79
CA ASP A 53 -4.08 13.90 -6.12
C ASP A 53 -2.79 14.63 -5.72
N LEU A 54 -2.21 15.41 -6.63
CA LEU A 54 -0.93 16.10 -6.45
C LEU A 54 -1.14 17.58 -6.08
N PRO A 55 -0.16 18.24 -5.43
CA PRO A 55 -0.31 19.63 -4.98
C PRO A 55 -0.58 20.67 -6.08
N ASP A 56 -0.18 20.37 -7.32
CA ASP A 56 -0.37 21.24 -8.48
C ASP A 56 -1.72 21.01 -9.21
N ASN A 57 -2.69 20.40 -8.52
CA ASN A 57 -3.99 19.97 -9.05
C ASN A 57 -3.90 18.92 -10.17
N LYS A 58 -2.74 18.30 -10.39
CA LYS A 58 -2.63 17.13 -11.25
C LYS A 58 -3.01 15.86 -10.50
N VAL A 59 -3.25 14.80 -11.25
CA VAL A 59 -3.60 13.49 -10.71
C VAL A 59 -2.64 12.45 -11.28
N LEU A 60 -2.01 11.68 -10.41
CA LEU A 60 -1.33 10.44 -10.79
C LEU A 60 -2.36 9.32 -10.73
N LEU A 61 -2.54 8.62 -11.87
CA LEU A 61 -3.36 7.44 -11.97
C LEU A 61 -2.48 6.26 -12.41
N GLN A 62 -2.40 5.22 -11.58
CA GLN A 62 -1.69 3.99 -11.90
C GLN A 62 -2.66 2.82 -11.92
N GLU A 63 -2.64 2.04 -12.99
CA GLU A 63 -3.43 0.82 -13.10
C GLU A 63 -2.55 -0.43 -13.01
N THR A 64 -3.05 -1.45 -12.31
CA THR A 64 -2.45 -2.79 -12.24
C THR A 64 -3.53 -3.88 -12.21
N SER A 65 -3.16 -5.16 -12.27
CA SER A 65 -4.13 -6.24 -12.15
C SER A 65 -4.55 -6.44 -10.69
N VAL A 66 -5.83 -6.76 -10.46
CA VAL A 66 -6.30 -7.14 -9.11
C VAL A 66 -5.56 -8.38 -8.61
N ALA A 67 -5.29 -9.34 -9.49
CA ALA A 67 -4.56 -10.56 -9.15
C ALA A 67 -3.14 -10.28 -8.61
N ALA A 68 -2.40 -9.36 -9.24
CA ALA A 68 -1.07 -8.98 -8.75
C ALA A 68 -1.15 -8.27 -7.40
N TRP A 69 -2.12 -7.37 -7.23
CA TRP A 69 -2.33 -6.66 -5.96
C TRP A 69 -2.65 -7.62 -4.80
N LEU A 70 -3.54 -8.58 -5.03
CA LEU A 70 -3.89 -9.59 -4.02
C LEU A 70 -2.72 -10.51 -3.67
N ALA A 71 -1.89 -10.88 -4.65
CA ALA A 71 -0.68 -11.66 -4.40
C ALA A 71 0.28 -10.91 -3.47
N VAL A 72 0.46 -9.60 -3.69
CA VAL A 72 1.27 -8.72 -2.85
C VAL A 72 0.69 -8.61 -1.44
N ALA A 73 -0.61 -8.33 -1.32
CA ALA A 73 -1.28 -8.23 -0.03
C ALA A 73 -1.12 -9.51 0.80
N ARG A 74 -1.28 -10.68 0.16
CA ARG A 74 -1.09 -11.99 0.82
C ARG A 74 0.35 -12.21 1.27
N ALA A 75 1.34 -11.82 0.46
CA ALA A 75 2.74 -11.95 0.85
C ALA A 75 3.08 -11.10 2.08
N ILE A 76 2.58 -9.87 2.14
CA ILE A 76 2.72 -8.97 3.30
C ILE A 76 2.02 -9.58 4.52
N GLU A 77 0.78 -10.03 4.35
CA GLU A 77 0.00 -10.64 5.44
C GLU A 77 0.76 -11.81 6.05
N VAL A 78 1.29 -12.75 5.25
CA VAL A 78 2.05 -13.90 5.76
C VAL A 78 3.28 -13.48 6.57
N LYS A 79 4.05 -12.49 6.10
CA LYS A 79 5.25 -12.01 6.78
C LYS A 79 4.94 -11.35 8.13
N PHE A 80 3.86 -10.57 8.21
CA PHE A 80 3.58 -9.71 9.37
C PHE A 80 2.46 -10.21 10.28
N ARG A 81 1.74 -11.29 9.93
CA ARG A 81 0.61 -11.85 10.70
C ARG A 81 0.88 -11.97 12.20
N HIS A 82 2.00 -12.59 12.56
CA HIS A 82 2.34 -12.83 13.97
C HIS A 82 2.58 -11.54 14.76
N ARG A 83 3.08 -10.47 14.12
CA ARG A 83 3.29 -9.17 14.78
C ARG A 83 1.97 -8.44 15.01
N LEU A 84 1.07 -8.47 14.02
CA LEU A 84 -0.25 -7.86 14.12
C LEU A 84 -1.12 -8.53 15.21
N ASN A 85 -1.03 -9.86 15.35
CA ASN A 85 -1.78 -10.57 16.39
C ASN A 85 -1.30 -10.20 17.80
N LYS A 86 0.01 -10.05 18.01
CA LYS A 86 0.57 -9.63 19.32
C LYS A 86 0.14 -8.21 19.72
N GLN A 87 0.02 -7.29 18.76
CA GLN A 87 -0.45 -5.93 19.06
C GLN A 87 -1.89 -5.92 19.58
N LYS A 88 -2.77 -6.73 18.97
CA LYS A 88 -4.17 -6.87 19.42
C LYS A 88 -4.31 -7.47 20.82
N GLU A 89 -3.44 -8.41 21.19
CA GLU A 89 -3.43 -8.99 22.53
C GLU A 89 -2.99 -7.98 23.61
N VAL A 90 -2.04 -7.09 23.27
CA VAL A 90 -1.59 -6.03 24.18
C VAL A 90 -2.65 -4.94 24.36
N GLU A 91 -3.32 -4.51 23.29
CA GLU A 91 -4.43 -3.54 23.35
C GLU A 91 -5.58 -4.06 24.21
N HIS A 92 -5.90 -5.35 24.14
CA HIS A 92 -6.92 -5.98 24.99
C HIS A 92 -6.50 -6.17 26.46
N ALA A 93 -5.20 -6.21 26.76
CA ALA A 93 -4.70 -6.36 28.13
C ALA A 93 -4.61 -5.03 28.91
N THR A 94 -4.71 -3.90 28.22
CA THR A 94 -4.60 -2.55 28.81
C THR A 94 -5.94 -1.85 29.06
N ASP A 95 -7.06 -2.56 28.97
CA ASP A 95 -8.39 -2.06 29.38
C ASP A 95 -8.81 -2.73 30.69
N PRO A 96 -8.26 -2.33 31.86
CA PRO A 96 -8.86 -2.66 33.13
C PRO A 96 -10.09 -1.77 33.27
N GLY A 97 -11.27 -2.38 33.28
CA GLY A 97 -12.51 -1.67 33.61
C GLY A 97 -12.30 -0.78 34.83
N GLU A 98 -12.63 0.50 34.67
CA GLU A 98 -12.87 1.41 35.79
C GLU A 98 -14.08 0.86 36.56
N ASP A 99 -13.81 0.18 37.68
CA ASP A 99 -14.75 -0.01 38.80
C ASP A 99 -14.35 0.92 39.95
#